data_AF-A0A485CQM9-F1
#
_entry.id   AF-A0A485CQM9-F1
#
_cell.length_a   1.000
_cell.length_b   1.000
_cell.length_c   1.000
_cell.angle_alpha   90.00
_cell.angle_beta   90.00
_cell.angle_gamma   90.00
#
_symmetry.space_group_name_H-M   'P 1'
#
loop_
_entity.id
_entity.type
_entity.pdbx_description
1 polymer ?
#
loop_
_entity_poly.entity_id
_entity_poly.type
_entity_poly.pdbx_seq_one_letter_code
_entity_poly.pdbx_strand_id
1 'polypeptide(L)'
;MGFSDDINRFIFDYGTVVYPALQIACALGYKNIYIAGLDMNHFTAPRFYECQDDTLSTRLERDFNPIINAFMAAQSFCMDNDTRVINLSPASAVCAFPKCAWEIVEK
;
A
#
# COMPACT_ATOMS: atom_id res chain seq x y z
N MET A 1 -12.12 -9.63 -2.79
CA MET A 1 -10.65 -9.48 -2.81
C MET A 1 -10.11 -10.19 -1.58
N GLY A 2 -9.12 -11.07 -1.73
CA GLY A 2 -8.46 -11.75 -0.60
C GLY A 2 -7.36 -10.90 0.05
N PHE A 3 -7.23 -11.05 1.37
CA PHE A 3 -6.14 -10.56 2.23
C PHE A 3 -5.89 -11.67 3.26
N SER A 4 -4.64 -11.92 3.65
CA SER A 4 -4.32 -12.93 4.66
C SER A 4 -3.13 -12.52 5.52
N ASP A 5 -3.23 -12.79 6.82
CA ASP A 5 -2.13 -12.74 7.78
C ASP A 5 -1.49 -14.13 8.01
N ASP A 6 -1.95 -15.18 7.32
CA ASP A 6 -1.30 -16.49 7.29
C ASP A 6 -0.49 -16.66 6.00
N ILE A 7 0.72 -16.11 6.02
CA ILE A 7 1.64 -16.12 4.88
C ILE A 7 2.11 -17.52 4.47
N ASN A 8 1.90 -18.54 5.31
CA ASN A 8 2.20 -19.93 4.94
C ASN A 8 1.12 -20.54 4.04
N ARG A 9 -0.09 -19.95 4.04
CA ARG A 9 -1.21 -20.40 3.20
C ARG A 9 -1.34 -19.56 1.94
N PHE A 10 -1.40 -18.24 2.09
CA PHE A 10 -1.67 -17.34 0.97
C PHE A 10 -0.93 -16.01 1.13
N ILE A 11 -0.41 -15.50 0.02
CA ILE A 11 0.00 -14.11 -0.13
C ILE A 11 -0.64 -13.59 -1.42
N PHE A 12 -1.41 -12.52 -1.31
CA PHE A 12 -1.96 -11.81 -2.47
C PHE A 12 -1.05 -10.64 -2.84
N ASP A 13 -0.73 -10.41 -4.12
CA ASP A 13 0.16 -9.30 -4.51
C ASP A 13 -0.58 -8.05 -5.03
N TYR A 14 -1.71 -8.25 -5.71
CA TYR A 14 -2.41 -7.25 -6.52
C TYR A 14 -1.49 -6.34 -7.34
N GLY A 15 -0.38 -6.87 -7.86
CA GLY A 15 0.56 -6.09 -8.67
C GLY A 15 1.25 -4.93 -7.94
N THR A 16 1.33 -4.97 -6.60
CA THR A 16 2.10 -4.00 -5.80
C THR A 16 3.06 -4.72 -4.87
N VAL A 17 4.13 -4.04 -4.46
CA VAL A 17 5.02 -4.54 -3.40
C VAL A 17 4.44 -4.26 -2.01
N VAL A 18 3.65 -3.19 -1.88
CA VAL A 18 3.10 -2.75 -0.59
C VAL A 18 2.04 -3.71 -0.06
N TYR A 19 1.19 -4.26 -0.92
CA TYR A 19 0.13 -5.17 -0.48
C TYR A 19 0.61 -6.49 0.17
N PRO A 20 1.60 -7.21 -0.39
CA PRO A 20 2.19 -8.36 0.30
C PRO A 20 2.99 -7.94 1.54
N ALA A 21 3.68 -6.78 1.51
CA ALA A 21 4.37 -6.27 2.69
C ALA A 21 3.42 -5.99 3.87
N LEU A 22 2.23 -5.46 3.59
CA LEU A 22 1.19 -5.24 4.60
C LEU A 22 0.70 -6.56 5.20
N GLN A 23 0.46 -7.58 4.39
CA GLN A 23 0.10 -8.93 4.88
C GLN A 23 1.18 -9.52 5.78
N ILE A 24 2.46 -9.40 5.40
CA ILE A 24 3.58 -9.84 6.23
C ILE A 24 3.63 -9.07 7.55
N ALA A 25 3.42 -7.75 7.52
CA ALA A 25 3.40 -6.93 8.74
C ALA A 25 2.25 -7.34 9.68
N CYS A 26 1.06 -7.64 9.15
CA CYS A 26 -0.05 -8.19 9.91
C CYS A 26 0.27 -9.58 10.47
N ALA A 27 0.86 -10.46 9.66
CA ALA A 27 1.29 -11.81 10.07
C ALA A 27 2.31 -11.80 11.23
N LEU A 28 3.19 -10.81 11.24
CA LEU A 28 4.16 -10.58 12.32
C LEU A 28 3.52 -9.96 13.58
N GLY A 29 2.25 -9.58 13.54
CA GLY A 29 1.51 -9.06 14.69
C GLY A 29 1.70 -7.57 14.97
N TYR A 30 2.24 -6.78 14.04
CA TYR A 30 2.35 -5.34 14.21
C TYR A 30 0.98 -4.67 14.30
N LYS A 31 0.79 -3.80 15.30
CA LYS A 31 -0.48 -3.08 15.54
C LYS A 31 -0.48 -1.64 15.03
N ASN A 32 0.69 -1.08 14.74
CA ASN A 32 0.84 0.24 14.13
C ASN A 32 1.77 0.09 12.92
N ILE A 33 1.23 0.32 11.73
CA ILE A 33 1.93 0.15 10.46
C ILE A 33 1.90 1.48 9.73
N TYR A 34 3.07 1.95 9.33
CA TYR A 34 3.24 3.18 8.56
C TYR A 34 3.81 2.83 7.20
N ILE A 35 3.13 3.28 6.14
CA ILE A 35 3.49 2.96 4.76
C ILE A 35 4.10 4.20 4.11
N ALA A 36 5.37 4.13 3.71
CA ALA A 36 6.02 5.15 2.90
C ALA A 36 5.99 4.78 1.41
N GLY A 37 5.87 5.77 0.52
CA GLY A 37 5.94 5.58 -0.93
C GLY A 37 4.71 4.92 -1.58
N LEU A 38 3.58 4.81 -0.87
CA LEU A 38 2.31 4.36 -1.47
C LEU A 38 1.58 5.55 -2.08
N ASP A 39 2.05 6.03 -3.23
CA ASP A 39 1.48 7.19 -3.93
C ASP A 39 0.36 6.79 -4.89
N MET A 40 0.64 5.89 -5.85
CA MET A 40 -0.29 5.47 -6.91
C MET A 40 -0.91 6.65 -7.70
N ASN A 41 -0.14 7.72 -7.89
CA ASN A 41 -0.48 8.86 -8.72
C ASN A 41 0.61 9.07 -9.79
N HIS A 42 0.39 9.98 -10.74
CA HIS A 42 1.37 10.35 -11.79
C HIS A 42 1.96 9.18 -12.58
N PHE A 43 1.14 8.26 -13.08
CA PHE A 43 1.59 7.05 -13.78
C PHE A 43 2.39 7.28 -15.08
N THR A 44 2.36 8.48 -15.63
CA THR A 44 3.07 8.87 -16.85
C THR A 44 4.41 9.57 -16.58
N ALA A 45 4.75 9.81 -15.31
CA ALA A 45 6.02 10.41 -14.91
C ALA A 45 6.98 9.33 -14.34
N PRO A 46 8.31 9.54 -14.39
CA PRO A 46 9.26 8.66 -13.74
C PRO A 46 8.96 8.53 -12.24
N ARG A 47 9.11 7.33 -11.68
CA ARG A 47 9.08 7.12 -10.23
C ARG A 47 10.27 7.83 -9.58
N PHE A 48 10.23 7.99 -8.24
CA PHE A 48 11.27 8.71 -7.51
C PHE A 48 12.70 8.14 -7.65
N TYR A 49 12.82 6.89 -8.09
CA TYR A 49 14.08 6.19 -8.36
C TYR A 49 14.36 5.98 -9.86
N GLU A 50 13.53 6.55 -10.73
CA GLU A 50 13.68 6.53 -12.19
C GLU A 50 13.99 7.97 -12.68
N CYS A 51 14.54 8.07 -13.88
CA CYS A 51 14.70 9.29 -14.66
C CYS A 51 14.03 9.11 -16.04
N GLN A 52 14.08 10.14 -16.89
CA GLN A 52 13.44 10.06 -18.22
C GLN A 52 14.03 8.97 -19.11
N ASP A 53 15.32 8.66 -18.93
CA ASP A 53 16.05 7.74 -19.81
C ASP A 53 15.89 6.26 -19.41
N ASP A 54 15.38 5.96 -18.22
CA ASP A 54 15.23 4.58 -17.69
C ASP A 54 13.84 4.27 -17.11
N THR A 55 12.84 5.08 -17.45
CA THR A 55 11.45 4.86 -17.04
C THR A 55 10.94 3.52 -17.55
N LEU A 56 10.49 2.64 -16.62
CA LEU A 56 9.93 1.35 -16.98
C LEU A 56 8.42 1.41 -17.15
N SER A 57 7.91 0.73 -18.17
CA SER A 57 6.47 0.55 -18.37
C SER A 57 5.83 -0.14 -17.16
N THR A 58 4.60 0.28 -16.81
CA THR A 58 3.86 -0.28 -15.69
C THR A 58 2.40 -0.56 -16.03
N ARG A 59 1.78 -1.49 -15.31
CA ARG A 59 0.35 -1.78 -15.39
C ARG A 59 -0.48 -1.06 -14.32
N LEU A 60 0.17 -0.32 -13.41
CA LEU A 60 -0.48 0.26 -12.23
C LEU A 60 -1.64 1.19 -12.59
N GLU A 61 -1.54 1.97 -13.67
CA GLU A 61 -2.64 2.83 -14.14
C GLU A 61 -3.86 2.00 -14.58
N ARG A 62 -3.62 0.99 -15.42
CA ARG A 62 -4.67 0.11 -15.95
C ARG A 62 -5.37 -0.69 -14.84
N ASP A 63 -4.59 -1.18 -13.89
CA ASP A 63 -5.06 -2.07 -12.83
C ASP A 63 -5.42 -1.28 -11.54
N PHE A 64 -5.46 0.06 -11.61
CA PHE A 64 -5.66 0.93 -10.45
C PHE A 64 -6.92 0.60 -9.65
N ASN A 65 -8.07 0.45 -10.30
CA ASN A 65 -9.33 0.15 -9.62
C ASN A 65 -9.31 -1.19 -8.85
N PRO A 66 -8.87 -2.31 -9.47
CA PRO A 66 -8.62 -3.56 -8.72
C PRO A 66 -7.68 -3.38 -7.52
N ILE A 67 -6.59 -2.62 -7.68
CA ILE A 67 -5.61 -2.37 -6.60
C ILE A 67 -6.27 -1.62 -5.44
N ILE A 68 -7.02 -0.55 -5.72
CA ILE A 68 -7.73 0.21 -4.69
C ILE A 68 -8.75 -0.68 -3.97
N ASN A 69 -9.53 -1.49 -4.69
CA ASN A 69 -10.47 -2.42 -4.08
C ASN A 69 -9.77 -3.45 -3.18
N ALA A 70 -8.57 -3.89 -3.54
CA ALA A 70 -7.77 -4.75 -2.67
C ALA A 70 -7.36 -4.02 -1.39
N PHE A 71 -6.88 -2.77 -1.47
CA PHE A 71 -6.53 -1.97 -0.30
C PHE A 71 -7.73 -1.67 0.61
N MET A 72 -8.93 -1.50 0.05
CA MET A 72 -10.16 -1.39 0.85
C MET A 72 -10.46 -2.68 1.62
N ALA A 73 -10.23 -3.85 1.02
CA ALA A 73 -10.35 -5.13 1.73
C ALA A 73 -9.30 -5.27 2.85
N ALA A 74 -8.06 -4.81 2.59
CA ALA A 74 -7.01 -4.78 3.61
C ALA A 74 -7.36 -3.85 4.78
N GLN A 75 -7.95 -2.68 4.50
CA GLN A 75 -8.44 -1.77 5.54
C GLN A 75 -9.48 -2.45 6.43
N SER A 76 -10.48 -3.11 5.85
CA SER A 76 -11.50 -3.85 6.62
C SER A 76 -10.85 -4.88 7.53
N PHE A 77 -9.95 -5.70 6.99
CA PHE A 77 -9.22 -6.69 7.77
C PHE A 77 -8.44 -6.04 8.93
N CYS A 78 -7.70 -4.96 8.65
CA CYS A 78 -6.90 -4.29 9.67
C CYS A 78 -7.78 -3.70 10.78
N MET A 79 -8.94 -3.13 10.44
CA MET A 79 -9.91 -2.63 11.41
C MET A 79 -10.47 -3.73 12.29
N ASP A 80 -10.86 -4.87 11.70
CA ASP A 80 -11.40 -6.02 12.43
C ASP A 80 -10.37 -6.67 13.37
N ASN A 81 -9.08 -6.41 13.15
CA ASN A 81 -7.96 -6.97 13.90
C ASN A 81 -7.19 -5.93 14.73
N ASP A 82 -7.81 -4.77 15.02
CA ASP A 82 -7.23 -3.67 15.81
C ASP A 82 -5.83 -3.23 15.33
N THR A 83 -5.62 -3.25 14.02
CA THR A 83 -4.35 -2.88 13.38
C THR A 83 -4.49 -1.52 12.73
N ARG A 84 -3.76 -0.53 13.26
CA ARG A 84 -3.74 0.82 12.72
C ARG A 84 -2.75 0.90 11.57
N VAL A 85 -3.24 1.35 10.41
CA VAL A 85 -2.41 1.59 9.22
C VAL A 85 -2.49 3.05 8.82
N ILE A 86 -1.35 3.69 8.56
CA ILE A 86 -1.27 5.08 8.09
C ILE A 86 -0.41 5.12 6.83
N ASN A 87 -0.88 5.82 5.81
CA ASN A 87 -0.09 6.13 4.63
C ASN A 87 0.65 7.47 4.84
N LEU A 88 1.96 7.45 4.73
CA LEU A 88 2.83 8.62 4.89
C LEU A 88 2.93 9.48 3.62
N SER A 89 2.12 9.19 2.60
CA SER A 89 1.95 10.03 1.42
C SER A 89 0.63 10.81 1.49
N PRO A 90 0.66 12.12 1.83
CA PRO A 90 -0.52 12.98 1.87
C PRO A 90 -1.26 13.07 0.53
N ALA A 91 -0.51 13.07 -0.57
CA ALA A 91 -1.04 13.20 -1.93
C ALA A 91 -1.36 11.85 -2.60
N SER A 92 -1.28 10.74 -1.86
CA SER A 92 -1.57 9.41 -2.38
C SER A 92 -2.97 9.34 -3.01
N ALA A 93 -3.10 8.62 -4.10
CA ALA A 93 -4.41 8.25 -4.66
C ALA A 93 -5.07 7.08 -3.91
N VAL A 94 -4.33 6.36 -3.05
CA VAL A 94 -4.88 5.27 -2.23
C VAL A 94 -5.65 5.84 -1.05
N CYS A 95 -6.97 5.71 -1.06
CA CYS A 95 -7.87 6.28 -0.03
C CYS A 95 -8.24 5.31 1.11
N ALA A 96 -7.73 4.07 1.09
CA ALA A 96 -8.08 3.05 2.07
C ALA A 96 -7.55 3.32 3.49
N PHE A 97 -6.52 4.14 3.64
CA PHE A 97 -5.90 4.44 4.93
C PHE A 97 -5.84 5.94 5.19
N PRO A 98 -5.92 6.39 6.47
CA PRO A 98 -5.58 7.75 6.85
C PRO A 98 -4.21 8.16 6.32
N LYS A 99 -4.05 9.43 5.97
CA LYS A 99 -2.83 9.99 5.39
C LYS A 99 -2.24 11.07 6.28
N CYS A 100 -0.92 11.07 6.45
CA CYS A 100 -0.21 12.20 7.05
C CYS A 100 1.17 12.36 6.42
N ALA A 101 1.83 13.47 6.68
CA ALA A 101 3.23 13.65 6.31
C ALA A 101 4.11 12.89 7.32
N TRP A 102 5.28 12.41 6.88
CA TRP A 102 6.18 11.61 7.73
C TRP A 102 6.74 12.41 8.91
N GLU A 103 6.90 13.72 8.75
CA GLU A 103 7.41 14.66 9.76
C GLU A 103 6.50 14.78 10.99
N ILE A 104 5.24 14.32 10.88
CA ILE A 104 4.25 14.39 11.96
C ILE A 104 4.36 13.17 12.90
N VAL A 105 5.01 12.09 12.46
CA VAL A 105 5.04 10.81 13.19
C VAL A 105 6.15 10.76 14.26
N GLU A 106 7.18 11.60 14.17
CA GLU A 106 8.31 11.64 15.13
C GLU A 106 8.12 12.63 16.31
N LYS A 107 6.88 12.99 16.67
CA LYS A 107 6.57 13.81 17.84
C LYS A 107 5.68 13.06 18.82
#